data_AF-A0A438GZ24-F1
#
_entry.id   AF-A0A438GZ24-F1
#
_cell.length_a   1.000
_cell.length_b   1.000
_cell.length_c   1.000
_cell.angle_alpha   90.00
_cell.angle_beta   90.00
_cell.angle_gamma   90.00
#
_symmetry.space_group_name_H-M   'P 1'
#
loop_
_entity.id
_entity.type
_entity.pdbx_description
1 polymer ?
#
loop_
_entity_poly.entity_id
_entity_poly.type
_entity_poly.pdbx_seq_one_letter_code
_entity_poly.pdbx_strand_id
1 'polypeptide(L)'
;MALVLHAGKTNKNAYKTLIAAEYSGIKVELVQNFEMGVSNKTPEFLKMNPIGKVPVLETPDGPVFESNAIARYVTRLKADNPLYGSSPIEYGHIEQWIDFASLEIDANIGHWFRPRIGRAVYLPPFEEAAIAALKRALGALNTHLASNTFLVGHSVTLADIVMTCNLYMGFSKLMTKSFTSEFPHVERYFWTMVNQPNFSKILGEVKQTASVPPVSSAKKPALPKEHAKPKHKDEPKKEVKKEPAKPKEAPVGEEEEAPKPKPKNPLDLLPPSKMILDEWKRLYSNTKTNFREVAIKGFWDMYDPEGYSLWFCDYKYNDENTVSFVTLNKVGGFLQRMDLARKYAFGKMLVIGSEAPFKVKGLWLFRGQEIPQFIIDECYDMELYEWKKVDISDEAQKERVNQMIEDQEPFEGEALLDAKCFK
;
A
#
# COMPACT_ATOMS: atom_id res chain seq x y z
N MET A 1 30.27 -21.68 -27.23
CA MET A 1 28.92 -21.14 -27.53
C MET A 1 28.81 -19.77 -26.90
N ALA A 2 28.12 -18.82 -27.55
CA ALA A 2 27.85 -17.52 -26.96
C ALA A 2 26.87 -17.68 -25.79
N LEU A 3 27.01 -16.86 -24.75
CA LEU A 3 26.04 -16.81 -23.65
C LEU A 3 24.79 -16.09 -24.14
N VAL A 4 23.64 -16.76 -24.10
CA VAL A 4 22.37 -16.20 -24.59
C VAL A 4 21.43 -15.93 -23.43
N LEU A 5 20.97 -14.70 -23.29
CA LEU A 5 20.06 -14.27 -22.24
C LEU A 5 18.63 -14.18 -22.78
N HIS A 6 17.74 -14.97 -22.21
CA HIS A 6 16.33 -14.99 -22.53
C HIS A 6 15.56 -14.07 -21.58
N ALA A 7 15.16 -12.89 -22.05
CA ALA A 7 14.31 -11.94 -21.33
C ALA A 7 13.72 -10.89 -22.29
N GLY A 8 12.67 -10.20 -21.84
CA GLY A 8 12.17 -9.01 -22.55
C GLY A 8 13.16 -7.83 -22.46
N LYS A 9 13.18 -7.00 -23.50
CA LYS A 9 14.14 -5.88 -23.68
C LYS A 9 14.19 -4.88 -22.53
N THR A 10 13.09 -4.67 -21.83
CA THR A 10 12.97 -3.68 -20.75
C THR A 10 13.01 -4.30 -19.35
N ASN A 11 13.46 -5.55 -19.22
CA ASN A 11 13.46 -6.27 -17.95
C ASN A 11 14.62 -5.84 -17.05
N LYS A 12 14.31 -5.15 -15.94
CA LYS A 12 15.30 -4.74 -14.94
C LYS A 12 16.18 -5.87 -14.39
N ASN A 13 15.66 -7.09 -14.34
CA ASN A 13 16.40 -8.25 -13.84
C ASN A 13 17.43 -8.74 -14.86
N ALA A 14 17.18 -8.55 -16.16
CA ALA A 14 18.14 -8.85 -17.22
C ALA A 14 19.29 -7.85 -17.25
N TYR A 15 19.01 -6.58 -16.92
CA TYR A 15 20.04 -5.53 -16.86
C TYR A 15 21.17 -5.85 -15.88
N LYS A 16 20.89 -6.54 -14.77
CA LYS A 16 21.91 -7.00 -13.82
C LYS A 16 23.01 -7.80 -14.53
N THR A 17 22.61 -8.79 -15.32
CA THR A 17 23.51 -9.65 -16.09
C THR A 17 24.24 -8.85 -17.17
N LEU A 18 23.53 -8.04 -17.94
CA LEU A 18 24.11 -7.28 -19.04
C LEU A 18 25.16 -6.27 -18.55
N ILE A 19 24.88 -5.55 -17.46
CA ILE A 19 25.83 -4.59 -16.87
C ILE A 19 27.02 -5.34 -16.27
N ALA A 20 26.78 -6.43 -15.52
CA ALA A 20 27.87 -7.26 -15.00
C ALA A 20 28.78 -7.79 -16.13
N ALA A 21 28.18 -8.19 -17.26
CA ALA A 21 28.90 -8.65 -18.44
C ALA A 21 29.80 -7.54 -19.02
N GLU A 22 29.32 -6.29 -19.09
CA GLU A 22 30.10 -5.13 -19.54
C GLU A 22 31.33 -4.88 -18.66
N TYR A 23 31.18 -4.86 -17.33
CA TYR A 23 32.31 -4.75 -16.40
C TYR A 23 33.29 -5.94 -16.49
N SER A 24 32.76 -7.11 -16.79
CA SER A 24 33.53 -8.35 -16.88
C SER A 24 34.18 -8.55 -18.24
N GLY A 25 33.84 -7.75 -19.26
CA GLY A 25 34.26 -7.99 -20.65
C GLY A 25 33.71 -9.29 -21.23
N ILE A 26 32.57 -9.78 -20.72
CA ILE A 26 31.93 -11.02 -21.17
C ILE A 26 30.84 -10.67 -22.17
N LYS A 27 30.80 -11.38 -23.30
CA LYS A 27 29.75 -11.20 -24.31
C LYS A 27 28.50 -11.99 -23.91
N VAL A 28 27.39 -11.28 -23.68
CA VAL A 28 26.06 -11.86 -23.45
C VAL A 28 25.09 -11.31 -24.48
N GLU A 29 24.43 -12.18 -25.24
CA GLU A 29 23.49 -11.80 -26.29
C GLU A 29 22.05 -11.90 -25.79
N LEU A 30 21.32 -10.78 -25.80
CA LEU A 30 19.89 -10.77 -25.44
C LEU A 30 19.04 -11.22 -26.65
N VAL A 31 18.12 -12.16 -26.43
CA VAL A 31 17.20 -12.63 -27.46
C VAL A 31 16.33 -11.48 -27.99
N GLN A 32 16.33 -11.25 -29.30
CA GLN A 32 15.67 -10.09 -29.92
C GLN A 32 14.15 -10.17 -29.95
N ASN A 33 13.59 -11.37 -30.13
CA ASN A 33 12.15 -11.60 -30.36
C ASN A 33 11.49 -12.30 -29.16
N PHE A 34 11.94 -11.99 -27.95
CA PHE A 34 11.37 -12.59 -26.75
C PHE A 34 10.03 -11.95 -26.39
N GLU A 35 8.97 -12.75 -26.33
CA GLU A 35 7.63 -12.31 -25.97
C GLU A 35 7.18 -12.93 -24.64
N MET A 36 6.96 -12.08 -23.63
CA MET A 36 6.50 -12.53 -22.31
C MET A 36 5.03 -12.99 -22.39
N GLY A 37 4.77 -14.21 -21.96
CA GLY A 37 3.49 -14.91 -22.07
C GLY A 37 3.48 -15.97 -23.18
N VAL A 38 4.40 -15.88 -24.14
CA VAL A 38 4.51 -16.80 -25.29
C VAL A 38 5.83 -17.56 -25.24
N SER A 39 6.97 -16.87 -25.40
CA SER A 39 8.30 -17.49 -25.43
C SER A 39 8.63 -18.24 -24.13
N ASN A 40 8.25 -17.69 -22.97
CA ASN A 40 8.51 -18.34 -21.67
C ASN A 40 7.55 -19.48 -21.32
N LYS A 41 6.61 -19.82 -22.21
CA LYS A 41 5.64 -20.90 -22.01
C LYS A 41 5.87 -22.09 -22.93
N THR A 42 6.83 -22.01 -23.86
CA THR A 42 7.14 -23.14 -24.74
C THR A 42 7.79 -24.28 -23.95
N PRO A 43 7.60 -25.55 -24.37
CA PRO A 43 8.26 -26.69 -23.73
C PRO A 43 9.78 -26.56 -23.66
N GLU A 44 10.40 -25.95 -24.67
CA GLU A 44 11.85 -25.74 -24.75
C GLU A 44 12.31 -24.77 -23.65
N PHE A 45 11.57 -23.67 -23.43
CA PHE A 45 11.89 -22.73 -22.38
C PHE A 45 11.65 -23.33 -20.99
N LEU A 46 10.56 -24.08 -20.81
CA LEU A 46 10.22 -24.71 -19.53
C LEU A 46 11.21 -25.81 -19.13
N LYS A 47 11.91 -26.43 -20.09
CA LYS A 47 13.06 -27.31 -19.81
C LYS A 47 14.24 -26.55 -19.19
N MET A 48 14.43 -25.27 -19.56
CA MET A 48 15.49 -24.43 -18.98
C MET A 48 15.10 -23.81 -17.64
N ASN A 49 13.84 -23.40 -17.49
CA ASN A 49 13.29 -22.90 -16.23
C ASN A 49 11.87 -23.42 -16.03
N PRO A 50 11.65 -24.38 -15.11
CA PRO A 50 10.33 -25.00 -14.92
C PRO A 50 9.25 -24.03 -14.42
N ILE A 51 9.64 -22.88 -13.85
CA ILE A 51 8.71 -21.84 -13.38
C ILE A 51 8.28 -20.92 -14.53
N GLY A 52 8.99 -20.94 -15.66
CA GLY A 52 8.70 -20.08 -16.82
C GLY A 52 8.92 -18.59 -16.52
N LYS A 53 9.83 -18.26 -15.60
CA LYS A 53 10.23 -16.87 -15.27
C LYS A 53 11.45 -16.46 -16.10
N VAL A 54 11.65 -15.15 -16.19
CA VAL A 54 12.79 -14.51 -16.84
C VAL A 54 13.54 -13.61 -15.86
N PRO A 55 14.86 -13.42 -16.02
CA PRO A 55 15.72 -13.95 -17.09
C PRO A 55 16.13 -15.42 -16.91
N VAL A 56 16.57 -16.04 -18.02
CA VAL A 56 17.28 -17.33 -18.06
C VAL A 56 18.51 -17.16 -18.95
N LEU A 57 19.67 -17.63 -18.48
CA LEU A 57 20.92 -17.64 -19.26
C LEU A 57 21.16 -19.05 -19.80
N GLU A 58 21.30 -19.16 -21.10
CA GLU A 58 21.76 -20.37 -21.77
C GLU A 58 23.28 -20.35 -21.85
N THR A 59 23.91 -21.44 -21.37
CA THR A 59 25.36 -21.62 -21.34
C THR A 59 25.72 -22.96 -22.01
N PRO A 60 26.99 -23.16 -22.41
CA PRO A 60 27.42 -24.44 -22.99
C PRO A 60 27.18 -25.64 -22.08
N ASP A 61 27.23 -25.43 -20.75
CA ASP A 61 27.13 -26.50 -19.74
C ASP A 61 25.70 -26.68 -19.20
N GLY A 62 24.76 -25.85 -19.67
CA GLY A 62 23.36 -25.88 -19.26
C GLY A 62 22.80 -24.51 -18.87
N PRO A 63 21.48 -24.41 -18.66
CA PRO A 63 20.82 -23.15 -18.34
C PRO A 63 20.99 -22.75 -16.86
N VAL A 64 21.06 -21.45 -16.61
CA VAL A 64 21.03 -20.84 -15.27
C VAL A 64 19.83 -19.90 -15.20
N PHE A 65 18.96 -20.08 -14.19
CA PHE A 65 17.85 -19.17 -13.90
C PHE A 65 18.04 -18.49 -12.54
N GLU A 66 17.19 -17.50 -12.24
CA GLU A 66 17.35 -16.48 -11.18
C GLU A 66 18.37 -15.39 -11.50
N SER A 67 17.90 -14.14 -11.54
CA SER A 67 18.71 -13.01 -12.04
C SER A 67 20.00 -12.75 -11.26
N ASN A 68 19.98 -12.89 -9.94
CA ASN A 68 21.19 -12.71 -9.12
C ASN A 68 22.17 -13.88 -9.32
N ALA A 69 21.67 -15.11 -9.51
CA ALA A 69 22.52 -16.28 -9.80
C ALA A 69 23.18 -16.15 -11.18
N ILE A 70 22.43 -15.72 -12.19
CA ILE A 70 22.96 -15.44 -13.53
C ILE A 70 24.04 -14.36 -13.47
N ALA A 71 23.78 -13.24 -12.79
CA ALA A 71 24.75 -12.15 -12.70
C ALA A 71 26.05 -12.60 -11.99
N ARG A 72 25.93 -13.44 -10.93
CA ARG A 72 27.08 -14.07 -10.29
C ARG A 72 27.83 -15.00 -11.24
N TYR A 73 27.12 -15.87 -11.97
CA TYR A 73 27.72 -16.78 -12.93
C TYR A 73 28.55 -16.03 -13.97
N VAL A 74 27.97 -15.01 -14.62
CA VAL A 74 28.67 -14.19 -15.63
C VAL A 74 29.90 -13.49 -15.03
N THR A 75 29.78 -12.98 -13.81
CA THR A 75 30.90 -12.33 -13.11
C THR A 75 32.05 -13.32 -12.87
N ARG A 76 31.75 -14.56 -12.46
CA ARG A 76 32.73 -15.62 -12.18
C ARG A 76 33.49 -16.13 -13.40
N LEU A 77 33.00 -15.88 -14.62
CA LEU A 77 33.69 -16.30 -15.85
C LEU A 77 35.01 -15.54 -16.07
N LYS A 78 35.23 -14.42 -15.38
CA LYS A 78 36.51 -13.71 -15.32
C LYS A 78 37.15 -13.96 -13.95
N ALA A 79 38.34 -14.56 -13.92
CA ALA A 79 39.03 -14.91 -12.67
C ALA A 79 39.34 -13.67 -11.82
N ASP A 80 39.91 -12.62 -12.42
CA ASP A 80 40.30 -11.38 -11.75
C ASP A 80 39.20 -10.30 -11.86
N ASN A 81 37.97 -10.67 -11.51
CA ASN A 81 36.83 -9.77 -11.63
C ASN A 81 36.75 -8.81 -10.43
N PRO A 82 36.81 -7.48 -10.63
CA PRO A 82 36.73 -6.53 -9.52
C PRO A 82 35.36 -6.50 -8.83
N LEU A 83 34.31 -7.07 -9.44
CA LEU A 83 32.95 -7.00 -8.92
C LEU A 83 32.71 -7.83 -7.65
N TYR A 84 33.63 -8.71 -7.25
CA TYR A 84 33.53 -9.55 -6.04
C TYR A 84 34.29 -9.02 -4.82
N GLY A 85 34.89 -7.84 -4.94
CA GLY A 85 35.81 -7.35 -3.92
C GLY A 85 37.10 -8.17 -3.88
N SER A 86 37.96 -7.83 -2.93
CA SER A 86 39.34 -8.30 -2.81
C SER A 86 39.58 -9.19 -1.58
N SER A 87 38.58 -9.31 -0.71
CA SER A 87 38.68 -10.08 0.53
C SER A 87 37.39 -10.82 0.88
N PRO A 88 37.45 -11.88 1.73
CA PRO A 88 36.25 -12.59 2.18
C PRO A 88 35.21 -11.69 2.86
N ILE A 89 35.64 -10.66 3.58
CA ILE A 89 34.72 -9.72 4.25
C ILE A 89 34.02 -8.80 3.24
N GLU A 90 34.73 -8.32 2.21
CA GLU A 90 34.11 -7.55 1.13
C GLU A 90 33.11 -8.40 0.35
N TYR A 91 33.45 -9.65 0.04
CA TYR A 91 32.51 -10.59 -0.57
C TYR A 91 31.26 -10.80 0.31
N GLY A 92 31.44 -10.97 1.62
CA GLY A 92 30.34 -11.07 2.58
C GLY A 92 29.41 -9.85 2.55
N HIS A 93 29.98 -8.63 2.53
CA HIS A 93 29.19 -7.41 2.39
C HIS A 93 28.50 -7.28 1.04
N ILE A 94 29.13 -7.75 -0.05
CA ILE A 94 28.51 -7.75 -1.39
C ILE A 94 27.26 -8.63 -1.37
N GLU A 95 27.37 -9.85 -0.86
CA GLU A 95 26.24 -10.77 -0.75
C GLU A 95 25.14 -10.21 0.17
N GLN A 96 25.52 -9.60 1.31
CA GLN A 96 24.57 -8.90 2.20
C GLN A 96 23.75 -7.85 1.45
N TRP A 97 24.39 -7.00 0.64
CA TRP A 97 23.69 -5.96 -0.09
C TRP A 97 22.87 -6.49 -1.27
N ILE A 98 23.29 -7.60 -1.90
CA ILE A 98 22.49 -8.29 -2.93
C ILE A 98 21.19 -8.83 -2.32
N ASP A 99 21.27 -9.46 -1.14
CA ASP A 99 20.10 -10.00 -0.45
C ASP A 99 19.20 -8.87 0.06
N PHE A 100 19.77 -7.84 0.69
CA PHE A 100 19.04 -6.64 1.10
C PHE A 100 18.31 -5.97 -0.09
N ALA A 101 18.99 -5.81 -1.23
CA ALA A 101 18.38 -5.25 -2.45
C ALA A 101 17.18 -6.09 -2.94
N SER A 102 17.18 -7.39 -2.68
CA SER A 102 16.16 -8.31 -3.17
C SER A 102 14.97 -8.40 -2.20
N LEU A 103 15.25 -8.48 -0.90
CA LEU A 103 14.27 -8.70 0.16
C LEU A 103 13.64 -7.41 0.67
N GLU A 104 14.41 -6.33 0.77
CA GLU A 104 13.96 -5.07 1.39
C GLU A 104 13.62 -3.99 0.36
N ILE A 105 14.28 -3.99 -0.81
CA ILE A 105 14.03 -2.99 -1.86
C ILE A 105 13.10 -3.55 -2.94
N ASP A 106 13.49 -4.60 -3.65
CA ASP A 106 12.73 -5.10 -4.81
C ASP A 106 11.37 -5.67 -4.42
N ALA A 107 11.30 -6.42 -3.31
CA ALA A 107 10.05 -6.98 -2.82
C ALA A 107 9.03 -5.87 -2.53
N ASN A 108 9.42 -4.83 -1.79
CA ASN A 108 8.53 -3.73 -1.41
C ASN A 108 8.16 -2.84 -2.60
N ILE A 109 9.09 -2.55 -3.53
CA ILE A 109 8.77 -1.91 -4.82
C ILE A 109 7.74 -2.77 -5.59
N GLY A 110 7.90 -4.09 -5.58
CA GLY A 110 6.97 -5.02 -6.23
C GLY A 110 5.57 -5.02 -5.61
N HIS A 111 5.49 -5.01 -4.28
CA HIS A 111 4.23 -4.92 -3.53
C HIS A 111 3.51 -3.59 -3.75
N TRP A 112 4.24 -2.50 -3.96
CA TRP A 112 3.67 -1.21 -4.33
C TRP A 112 3.22 -1.19 -5.81
N PHE A 113 4.09 -1.62 -6.72
CA PHE A 113 3.87 -1.43 -8.17
C PHE A 113 2.82 -2.37 -8.77
N ARG A 114 2.88 -3.67 -8.46
CA ARG A 114 2.08 -4.70 -9.15
C ARG A 114 0.57 -4.50 -8.96
N PRO A 115 0.05 -4.15 -7.77
CA PRO A 115 -1.37 -3.87 -7.61
C PRO A 115 -1.84 -2.66 -8.42
N ARG A 116 -1.06 -1.58 -8.46
CA ARG A 116 -1.37 -0.36 -9.21
C ARG A 116 -1.57 -0.62 -10.71
N ILE A 117 -0.81 -1.55 -11.28
CA ILE A 117 -0.92 -1.93 -12.70
C ILE A 117 -1.85 -3.13 -12.95
N GLY A 118 -2.64 -3.55 -11.96
CA GLY A 118 -3.60 -4.65 -12.09
C GLY A 118 -2.97 -6.05 -12.22
N ARG A 119 -1.70 -6.22 -11.80
CA ARG A 119 -1.01 -7.52 -11.74
C ARG A 119 -1.07 -8.19 -10.37
N ALA A 120 -1.68 -7.53 -9.40
CA ALA A 120 -2.02 -8.06 -8.08
C ALA A 120 -3.29 -7.34 -7.59
N VAL A 121 -3.91 -7.86 -6.54
CA VAL A 121 -5.07 -7.21 -5.91
C VAL A 121 -4.61 -5.93 -5.23
N TYR A 122 -5.29 -4.82 -5.51
CA TYR A 122 -5.06 -3.55 -4.83
C TYR A 122 -5.83 -3.50 -3.51
N LEU A 123 -5.09 -3.29 -2.43
CA LEU A 123 -5.62 -3.06 -1.08
C LEU A 123 -4.82 -1.90 -0.47
N PRO A 124 -5.44 -0.75 -0.16
CA PRO A 124 -4.72 0.42 0.34
C PRO A 124 -3.80 0.14 1.54
N PRO A 125 -4.24 -0.61 2.59
CA PRO A 125 -3.37 -0.89 3.74
C PRO A 125 -2.10 -1.69 3.39
N PHE A 126 -2.18 -2.57 2.39
CA PHE A 126 -1.01 -3.34 1.94
C PHE A 126 -0.02 -2.47 1.17
N GLU A 127 -0.53 -1.52 0.37
CA GLU A 127 0.32 -0.55 -0.30
C GLU A 127 1.02 0.38 0.71
N GLU A 128 0.28 0.91 1.68
CA GLU A 128 0.84 1.75 2.75
C GLU A 128 1.94 1.02 3.52
N ALA A 129 1.70 -0.24 3.89
CA ALA A 129 2.70 -1.09 4.55
C ALA A 129 3.94 -1.32 3.66
N ALA A 130 3.76 -1.57 2.37
CA ALA A 130 4.87 -1.73 1.42
C ALA A 130 5.68 -0.43 1.28
N ILE A 131 5.01 0.73 1.22
CA ILE A 131 5.66 2.05 1.18
C ILE A 131 6.45 2.30 2.48
N ALA A 132 5.85 2.04 3.64
CA ALA A 132 6.52 2.22 4.93
C ALA A 132 7.75 1.32 5.08
N ALA A 133 7.64 0.04 4.68
CA ALA A 133 8.75 -0.90 4.68
C ALA A 133 9.87 -0.45 3.70
N LEU A 134 9.51 0.00 2.50
CA LEU A 134 10.45 0.54 1.54
C LEU A 134 11.17 1.79 2.10
N LYS A 135 10.43 2.72 2.71
CA LYS A 135 11.02 3.92 3.34
C LYS A 135 12.01 3.55 4.45
N ARG A 136 11.70 2.55 5.28
CA ARG A 136 12.64 2.05 6.30
C ARG A 136 13.92 1.51 5.67
N ALA A 137 13.80 0.70 4.61
CA ALA A 137 14.95 0.15 3.90
C ALA A 137 15.79 1.25 3.22
N LEU A 138 15.13 2.21 2.56
CA LEU A 138 15.78 3.36 1.96
C LEU A 138 16.46 4.25 3.01
N GLY A 139 15.89 4.37 4.22
CA GLY A 139 16.51 5.06 5.35
C GLY A 139 17.83 4.39 5.77
N ALA A 140 17.84 3.07 5.92
CA ALA A 140 19.06 2.32 6.24
C ALA A 140 20.12 2.47 5.13
N LEU A 141 19.70 2.35 3.86
CA LEU A 141 20.56 2.54 2.71
C LEU A 141 21.11 3.97 2.63
N ASN A 142 20.28 4.98 2.91
CA ASN A 142 20.66 6.39 2.92
C ASN A 142 21.73 6.69 3.98
N THR A 143 21.58 6.11 5.17
CA THR A 143 22.59 6.22 6.24
C THR A 143 23.92 5.60 5.82
N HIS A 144 23.90 4.39 5.25
CA HIS A 144 25.12 3.75 4.73
C HIS A 144 25.80 4.59 3.66
N LEU A 145 25.01 5.14 2.72
CA LEU A 145 25.51 5.96 1.62
C LEU A 145 25.88 7.39 2.02
N ALA A 146 25.71 7.79 3.29
CA ALA A 146 26.14 9.12 3.73
C ALA A 146 27.66 9.28 3.63
N SER A 147 28.41 8.24 4.02
CA SER A 147 29.88 8.23 4.03
C SER A 147 30.50 7.37 2.93
N ASN A 148 29.70 6.74 2.07
CA ASN A 148 30.18 5.80 1.06
C ASN A 148 29.72 6.19 -0.34
N THR A 149 30.63 6.12 -1.32
CA THR A 149 30.32 6.36 -2.74
C THR A 149 29.62 5.16 -3.38
N PHE A 150 30.08 3.95 -3.04
CA PHE A 150 29.55 2.65 -3.47
C PHE A 150 29.15 1.83 -2.24
N LEU A 151 28.45 0.71 -2.43
CA LEU A 151 27.97 -0.10 -1.32
C LEU A 151 29.09 -0.83 -0.57
N VAL A 152 30.13 -1.25 -1.28
CA VAL A 152 31.25 -2.00 -0.70
C VAL A 152 32.57 -1.49 -1.29
N GLY A 153 33.52 -1.14 -0.43
CA GLY A 153 34.83 -0.65 -0.84
C GLY A 153 34.78 0.71 -1.55
N HIS A 154 35.64 0.88 -2.54
CA HIS A 154 35.85 2.17 -3.25
C HIS A 154 35.59 2.10 -4.75
N SER A 155 34.97 1.02 -5.24
CA SER A 155 34.66 0.82 -6.66
C SER A 155 33.32 0.10 -6.82
N VAL A 156 32.76 0.12 -8.02
CA VAL A 156 31.55 -0.63 -8.36
C VAL A 156 31.75 -2.11 -8.13
N THR A 157 30.81 -2.74 -7.41
CA THR A 157 30.73 -4.17 -7.17
C THR A 157 29.42 -4.75 -7.72
N LEU A 158 29.27 -6.07 -7.64
CA LEU A 158 28.02 -6.73 -8.02
C LEU A 158 26.84 -6.24 -7.15
N ALA A 159 27.08 -5.86 -5.89
CA ALA A 159 26.06 -5.27 -5.02
C ALA A 159 25.50 -3.99 -5.63
N ASP A 160 26.36 -3.11 -6.15
CA ASP A 160 25.93 -1.83 -6.72
C ASP A 160 25.09 -2.03 -7.98
N ILE A 161 25.47 -2.99 -8.83
CA ILE A 161 24.74 -3.37 -10.04
C ILE A 161 23.34 -3.87 -9.68
N VAL A 162 23.24 -4.82 -8.74
CA VAL A 162 21.95 -5.40 -8.33
C VAL A 162 21.06 -4.36 -7.68
N MET A 163 21.59 -3.58 -6.73
CA MET A 163 20.85 -2.52 -6.04
C MET A 163 20.32 -1.49 -7.02
N THR A 164 21.16 -0.98 -7.92
CA THR A 164 20.77 0.04 -8.90
C THR A 164 19.69 -0.48 -9.85
N CYS A 165 19.80 -1.72 -10.33
CA CYS A 165 18.78 -2.31 -11.19
C CYS A 165 17.43 -2.49 -10.46
N ASN A 166 17.44 -2.79 -9.16
CA ASN A 166 16.21 -2.88 -8.37
C ASN A 166 15.60 -1.49 -8.11
N LEU A 167 16.43 -0.51 -7.73
CA LEU A 167 16.01 0.89 -7.55
C LEU A 167 15.49 1.51 -8.86
N TYR A 168 16.03 1.13 -10.02
CA TYR A 168 15.62 1.63 -11.33
C TYR A 168 14.12 1.47 -11.56
N MET A 169 13.51 0.36 -11.13
CA MET A 169 12.05 0.20 -11.23
C MET A 169 11.32 1.23 -10.37
N GLY A 170 11.78 1.44 -9.13
CA GLY A 170 11.21 2.46 -8.25
C GLY A 170 11.34 3.86 -8.83
N PHE A 171 12.54 4.31 -9.20
CA PHE A 171 12.78 5.64 -9.76
C PHE A 171 12.01 5.88 -11.07
N SER A 172 11.94 4.89 -11.96
CA SER A 172 11.29 5.05 -13.27
C SER A 172 9.76 4.88 -13.25
N LYS A 173 9.18 4.31 -12.19
CA LYS A 173 7.75 3.96 -12.15
C LYS A 173 6.98 4.40 -10.92
N LEU A 174 7.60 4.67 -9.78
CA LEU A 174 6.89 4.90 -8.52
C LEU A 174 7.39 6.12 -7.74
N MET A 175 8.69 6.21 -7.53
CA MET A 175 9.29 7.16 -6.59
C MET A 175 9.47 8.52 -7.27
N THR A 176 8.49 9.40 -7.05
CA THR A 176 8.53 10.81 -7.48
C THR A 176 9.67 11.57 -6.82
N LYS A 177 9.99 12.76 -7.33
CA LYS A 177 11.03 13.62 -6.75
C LYS A 177 10.75 13.96 -5.28
N SER A 178 9.49 14.21 -4.92
CA SER A 178 9.07 14.45 -3.52
C SER A 178 9.32 13.24 -2.62
N PHE A 179 9.17 12.02 -3.14
CA PHE A 179 9.46 10.80 -2.39
C PHE A 179 10.98 10.62 -2.20
N THR A 180 11.77 10.77 -3.27
CA THR A 180 13.21 10.53 -3.20
C THR A 180 13.98 11.61 -2.46
N SER A 181 13.44 12.83 -2.34
CA SER A 181 14.06 13.90 -1.56
C SER A 181 14.20 13.58 -0.06
N GLU A 182 13.42 12.61 0.46
CA GLU A 182 13.60 12.09 1.82
C GLU A 182 14.91 11.30 1.99
N PHE A 183 15.55 10.85 0.89
CA PHE A 183 16.72 9.98 0.87
C PHE A 183 17.82 10.53 -0.06
N PRO A 184 18.41 11.70 0.25
CA PRO A 184 19.31 12.41 -0.66
C PRO A 184 20.57 11.64 -1.05
N HIS A 185 21.10 10.79 -0.16
CA HIS A 185 22.30 9.99 -0.46
C HIS A 185 21.98 8.80 -1.35
N VAL A 186 20.78 8.21 -1.22
CA VAL A 186 20.28 7.20 -2.17
C VAL A 186 20.08 7.81 -3.54
N GLU A 187 19.51 9.03 -3.61
CA GLU A 187 19.33 9.73 -4.87
C GLU A 187 20.68 10.05 -5.53
N ARG A 188 21.64 10.60 -4.78
CA ARG A 188 23.02 10.82 -5.24
C ARG A 188 23.64 9.54 -5.79
N TYR A 189 23.52 8.45 -5.03
CA TYR A 189 24.07 7.16 -5.41
C TYR A 189 23.42 6.62 -6.70
N PHE A 190 22.09 6.62 -6.78
CA PHE A 190 21.37 6.12 -7.94
C PHE A 190 21.80 6.86 -9.22
N TRP A 191 21.82 8.19 -9.19
CA TRP A 191 22.25 9.00 -10.33
C TRP A 191 23.72 8.83 -10.66
N THR A 192 24.59 8.64 -9.65
CA THR A 192 26.00 8.30 -9.90
C THR A 192 26.11 6.98 -10.66
N MET A 193 25.34 5.97 -10.27
CA MET A 193 25.40 4.64 -10.85
C MET A 193 24.83 4.57 -12.27
N VAL A 194 23.62 5.09 -12.52
CA VAL A 194 22.99 4.99 -13.84
C VAL A 194 23.73 5.79 -14.92
N ASN A 195 24.51 6.79 -14.52
CA ASN A 195 25.33 7.59 -15.43
C ASN A 195 26.74 7.02 -15.67
N GLN A 196 27.13 5.93 -15.01
CA GLN A 196 28.37 5.23 -15.35
C GLN A 196 28.30 4.66 -16.78
N PRO A 197 29.38 4.67 -17.58
CA PRO A 197 29.35 4.22 -18.98
C PRO A 197 28.76 2.81 -19.18
N ASN A 198 29.13 1.87 -18.31
CA ASN A 198 28.65 0.48 -18.39
C ASN A 198 27.16 0.35 -18.03
N PHE A 199 26.62 1.27 -17.23
CA PHE A 199 25.20 1.31 -16.90
C PHE A 199 24.41 2.00 -18.01
N SER A 200 24.83 3.19 -18.43
CA SER A 200 24.14 3.98 -19.45
C SER A 200 24.07 3.28 -20.81
N LYS A 201 25.10 2.48 -21.15
CA LYS A 201 25.08 1.61 -22.35
C LYS A 201 23.90 0.62 -22.35
N ILE A 202 23.49 0.12 -21.19
CA ILE A 202 22.42 -0.88 -21.05
C ILE A 202 21.07 -0.25 -20.72
N LEU A 203 21.05 0.73 -19.81
CA LEU A 203 19.83 1.38 -19.33
C LEU A 203 19.34 2.48 -20.28
N GLY A 204 20.23 3.06 -21.08
CA GLY A 204 19.97 4.26 -21.85
C GLY A 204 19.77 5.50 -20.97
N GLU A 205 19.03 6.48 -21.49
CA GLU A 205 18.64 7.67 -20.73
C GLU A 205 17.60 7.31 -19.67
N VAL A 206 17.97 7.44 -18.39
CA VAL A 206 17.07 7.16 -17.26
C VAL A 206 16.33 8.43 -16.85
N LYS A 207 14.99 8.36 -16.81
CA LYS A 207 14.13 9.45 -16.34
C LYS A 207 13.39 9.02 -15.07
N GLN A 208 13.37 9.90 -14.09
CA GLN A 208 12.57 9.70 -12.89
C GLN A 208 11.09 9.92 -13.21
N THR A 209 10.21 9.15 -12.58
CA THR A 209 8.78 9.32 -12.76
C THR A 209 8.30 10.64 -12.17
N ALA A 210 7.39 11.33 -12.87
CA ALA A 210 6.73 12.53 -12.37
C ALA A 210 5.57 12.21 -11.42
N SER A 211 4.98 11.01 -11.55
CA SER A 211 3.80 10.60 -10.78
C SER A 211 3.80 9.11 -10.48
N VAL A 212 3.11 8.72 -9.43
CA VAL A 212 2.76 7.31 -9.16
C VAL A 212 1.65 6.90 -10.15
N PRO A 213 1.69 5.69 -10.74
CA PRO A 213 0.63 5.19 -11.60
C PRO A 213 -0.72 5.22 -10.88
N PRO A 214 -1.82 5.58 -11.58
CA PRO A 214 -3.14 5.45 -11.01
C PRO A 214 -3.43 3.97 -10.72
N VAL A 215 -4.28 3.71 -9.73
CA VAL A 215 -4.77 2.36 -9.48
C VAL A 215 -5.63 1.97 -10.68
N SER A 216 -5.17 1.00 -11.46
CA SER A 216 -5.94 0.44 -12.55
C SER A 216 -7.23 -0.13 -11.98
N SER A 217 -8.39 0.32 -12.49
CA SER A 217 -9.68 -0.30 -12.21
C SER A 217 -9.63 -1.73 -12.73
N ALA A 218 -9.28 -2.68 -11.86
CA ALA A 218 -9.13 -4.06 -12.27
C ALA A 218 -10.46 -4.55 -12.87
N LYS A 219 -10.43 -4.99 -14.14
CA LYS A 219 -11.40 -5.96 -14.61
C LYS A 219 -11.35 -7.12 -13.62
N LYS A 220 -12.50 -7.41 -12.97
CA LYS A 220 -12.68 -8.59 -12.12
C LYS A 220 -11.99 -9.80 -12.78
N PRO A 221 -11.17 -10.57 -12.05
CA PRO A 221 -10.69 -11.86 -12.54
C PRO A 221 -11.90 -12.68 -12.99
N ALA A 222 -11.93 -13.06 -14.26
CA ALA A 222 -12.95 -13.97 -14.76
C ALA A 222 -12.73 -15.32 -14.07
N LEU A 223 -13.71 -15.74 -13.26
CA LEU A 223 -13.88 -17.14 -12.88
C LEU A 223 -13.90 -17.99 -14.17
N PRO A 224 -13.30 -19.20 -14.17
CA PRO A 224 -13.29 -20.05 -15.35
C PRO A 224 -14.73 -20.32 -15.80
N LYS A 225 -15.07 -19.87 -17.01
CA LYS A 225 -16.36 -20.20 -17.63
C LYS A 225 -16.32 -21.65 -18.09
N GLU A 226 -17.18 -22.47 -17.50
CA GLU A 226 -17.59 -23.73 -18.10
C GLU A 226 -18.23 -23.50 -19.49
N HIS A 227 -18.02 -24.52 -20.31
CA HIS A 227 -18.30 -24.74 -21.73
C HIS A 227 -19.33 -23.90 -22.51
N ALA A 228 -18.95 -23.64 -23.75
CA ALA A 228 -19.66 -22.86 -24.77
C ALA A 228 -20.71 -23.65 -25.58
N LYS A 229 -21.75 -22.94 -26.07
CA LYS A 229 -22.21 -22.80 -27.49
C LYS A 229 -23.65 -22.18 -27.57
N PRO A 230 -24.15 -21.66 -28.72
CA PRO A 230 -23.69 -20.50 -29.51
C PRO A 230 -24.83 -19.48 -29.85
N LYS A 231 -24.45 -18.38 -30.52
CA LYS A 231 -25.15 -17.09 -30.83
C LYS A 231 -26.35 -17.10 -31.82
N HIS A 232 -27.17 -16.05 -31.73
CA HIS A 232 -27.68 -15.15 -32.82
C HIS A 232 -28.02 -13.76 -32.19
N LYS A 233 -27.37 -12.61 -32.50
CA LYS A 233 -27.58 -11.58 -33.59
C LYS A 233 -29.02 -11.01 -33.66
N ASP A 234 -29.35 -9.71 -33.71
CA ASP A 234 -28.70 -8.45 -34.15
C ASP A 234 -29.27 -7.17 -33.45
N GLU A 235 -28.44 -6.10 -33.44
CA GLU A 235 -28.57 -4.60 -33.37
C GLU A 235 -29.91 -3.80 -33.27
N PRO A 236 -29.94 -2.43 -33.12
CA PRO A 236 -28.87 -1.43 -32.91
C PRO A 236 -29.15 -0.30 -31.86
N LYS A 237 -28.11 0.53 -31.63
CA LYS A 237 -27.97 1.75 -30.81
C LYS A 237 -28.87 2.93 -31.20
N LYS A 238 -29.13 3.84 -30.24
CA LYS A 238 -29.47 5.26 -30.48
C LYS A 238 -28.69 6.20 -29.54
N GLU A 239 -28.06 7.20 -30.14
CA GLU A 239 -27.37 8.35 -29.54
C GLU A 239 -28.37 9.43 -29.06
N VAL A 240 -28.05 10.20 -28.00
CA VAL A 240 -28.37 11.64 -27.93
C VAL A 240 -27.32 12.42 -27.08
N LYS A 241 -26.62 13.31 -27.82
CA LYS A 241 -26.04 14.66 -27.60
C LYS A 241 -25.88 15.34 -26.21
N LYS A 242 -24.72 16.02 -26.11
CA LYS A 242 -24.32 17.20 -25.28
C LYS A 242 -25.15 18.45 -25.60
N GLU A 243 -25.31 19.44 -24.72
CA GLU A 243 -24.46 20.63 -24.42
C GLU A 243 -25.33 21.64 -23.60
N PRO A 244 -24.89 22.84 -23.10
CA PRO A 244 -23.56 23.45 -22.99
C PRO A 244 -23.26 24.14 -21.63
N ALA A 245 -22.10 24.79 -21.54
CA ALA A 245 -21.51 25.48 -20.38
C ALA A 245 -21.55 27.02 -20.45
N LYS A 246 -21.22 27.66 -19.31
CA LYS A 246 -20.54 28.98 -19.03
C LYS A 246 -21.38 29.98 -18.20
N PRO A 247 -20.77 31.04 -17.57
CA PRO A 247 -19.36 31.49 -17.58
C PRO A 247 -18.70 31.81 -16.21
N LYS A 248 -17.39 32.09 -16.29
CA LYS A 248 -16.44 32.61 -15.27
C LYS A 248 -16.59 34.14 -15.06
N GLU A 249 -16.18 34.61 -13.88
CA GLU A 249 -15.56 35.94 -13.68
C GLU A 249 -14.27 35.81 -12.84
N ALA A 250 -13.37 36.80 -12.99
CA ALA A 250 -11.95 36.78 -12.57
C ALA A 250 -11.60 38.04 -11.72
N PRO A 251 -10.33 38.48 -11.54
CA PRO A 251 -9.58 38.42 -10.27
C PRO A 251 -9.10 39.79 -9.73
N VAL A 252 -8.75 39.89 -8.44
CA VAL A 252 -7.87 40.93 -7.83
C VAL A 252 -7.33 40.32 -6.51
N GLY A 253 -6.10 40.45 -6.01
CA GLY A 253 -4.84 41.13 -6.34
C GLY A 253 -3.79 40.68 -5.29
N GLU A 254 -2.50 40.83 -5.58
CA GLU A 254 -1.36 40.35 -4.77
C GLU A 254 -1.05 41.24 -3.55
N GLU A 255 -0.63 40.62 -2.44
CA GLU A 255 0.29 41.20 -1.43
C GLU A 255 0.99 40.07 -0.66
N GLU A 256 2.32 40.18 -0.48
CA GLU A 256 3.19 39.23 0.24
C GLU A 256 3.08 39.38 1.76
N GLU A 257 2.88 38.29 2.51
CA GLU A 257 3.29 38.19 3.93
C GLU A 257 3.54 36.73 4.40
N ALA A 258 4.39 36.59 5.41
CA ALA A 258 5.20 35.42 5.78
C ALA A 258 4.45 34.21 6.47
N PRO A 259 5.16 33.18 7.00
CA PRO A 259 4.85 31.76 6.77
C PRO A 259 3.55 31.26 7.43
N LYS A 260 2.73 30.50 6.69
CA LYS A 260 1.46 29.94 7.19
C LYS A 260 1.66 28.78 8.19
N PRO A 261 0.97 28.80 9.34
CA PRO A 261 0.90 27.69 10.29
C PRO A 261 0.10 26.50 9.70
N LYS A 262 0.37 25.28 10.21
CA LYS A 262 -0.30 24.03 9.78
C LYS A 262 -1.82 24.22 9.66
N PRO A 263 -2.47 23.69 8.61
CA PRO A 263 -3.90 23.86 8.41
C PRO A 263 -4.67 23.31 9.62
N LYS A 264 -5.46 24.16 10.28
CA LYS A 264 -6.37 23.78 11.37
C LYS A 264 -7.50 22.93 10.79
N ASN A 265 -7.86 21.84 11.48
CA ASN A 265 -8.96 20.97 11.07
C ASN A 265 -10.28 21.77 11.17
N PRO A 266 -11.21 21.69 10.20
CA PRO A 266 -12.49 22.40 10.23
C PRO A 266 -13.29 22.22 11.53
N LEU A 267 -13.12 21.09 12.24
CA LEU A 267 -13.78 20.83 13.53
C LEU A 267 -13.17 21.61 14.71
N ASP A 268 -11.93 22.08 14.60
CA ASP A 268 -11.29 22.96 15.60
C ASP A 268 -11.88 24.40 15.57
N LEU A 269 -12.71 24.71 14.56
CA LEU A 269 -13.38 26.01 14.40
C LEU A 269 -14.81 26.02 14.94
N LEU A 270 -15.32 24.87 15.41
CA LEU A 270 -16.67 24.79 15.99
C LEU A 270 -16.72 25.44 17.38
N PRO A 271 -17.87 26.05 17.78
CA PRO A 271 -18.03 26.67 19.09
C PRO A 271 -17.70 25.70 20.21
N PRO A 272 -16.92 26.07 21.24
CA PRO A 272 -16.51 25.15 22.31
C PRO A 272 -17.70 24.39 22.90
N SER A 273 -17.58 23.06 22.99
CA SER A 273 -18.59 22.22 23.63
C SER A 273 -18.39 22.19 25.13
N LYS A 274 -19.47 22.04 25.89
CA LYS A 274 -19.41 21.75 27.33
C LYS A 274 -18.84 20.36 27.61
N MET A 275 -18.95 19.44 26.64
CA MET A 275 -18.39 18.10 26.74
C MET A 275 -16.90 18.12 26.36
N ILE A 276 -16.03 17.73 27.29
CA ILE A 276 -14.62 17.46 27.00
C ILE A 276 -14.46 15.97 26.69
N LEU A 277 -14.24 15.63 25.42
CA LEU A 277 -14.20 14.23 24.98
C LEU A 277 -13.10 13.40 25.66
N ASP A 278 -11.96 14.01 25.97
CA ASP A 278 -10.86 13.32 26.67
C ASP A 278 -11.22 12.98 28.13
N GLU A 279 -12.02 13.81 28.80
CA GLU A 279 -12.54 13.53 30.14
C GLU A 279 -13.55 12.38 30.09
N TRP A 280 -14.43 12.38 29.09
CA TRP A 280 -15.32 11.25 28.84
C TRP A 280 -14.54 9.95 28.62
N LYS A 281 -13.56 9.93 27.71
CA LYS A 281 -12.73 8.75 27.42
C LYS A 281 -11.96 8.26 28.64
N ARG A 282 -11.50 9.19 29.49
CA ARG A 282 -10.84 8.88 30.77
C ARG A 282 -11.81 8.26 31.76
N LEU A 283 -13.01 8.83 31.93
CA LEU A 283 -14.05 8.28 32.80
C LEU A 283 -14.45 6.87 32.36
N TYR A 284 -14.74 6.70 31.07
CA TYR A 284 -15.06 5.40 30.49
C TYR A 284 -13.97 4.36 30.75
N SER A 285 -12.70 4.71 30.53
CA SER A 285 -11.57 3.78 30.69
C SER A 285 -11.31 3.36 32.13
N ASN A 286 -11.58 4.27 33.08
CA ASN A 286 -11.34 4.08 34.51
C ASN A 286 -12.48 3.36 35.22
N THR A 287 -13.67 3.34 34.63
CA THR A 287 -14.82 2.64 35.19
C THR A 287 -14.67 1.14 34.95
N LYS A 288 -14.53 0.34 36.02
CA LYS A 288 -14.39 -1.13 35.96
C LYS A 288 -15.58 -1.88 36.54
N THR A 289 -16.31 -1.25 37.46
CA THR A 289 -17.52 -1.77 38.11
C THR A 289 -18.58 -0.67 38.16
N ASN A 290 -19.84 -1.03 38.39
CA ASN A 290 -20.98 -0.10 38.44
C ASN A 290 -21.08 0.81 37.22
N PHE A 291 -20.90 0.20 36.04
CA PHE A 291 -20.75 0.90 34.77
C PHE A 291 -21.90 1.87 34.49
N ARG A 292 -23.12 1.48 34.86
CA ARG A 292 -24.33 2.28 34.70
C ARG A 292 -24.39 3.49 35.63
N GLU A 293 -23.96 3.34 36.87
CA GLU A 293 -23.99 4.42 37.88
C GLU A 293 -22.87 5.44 37.69
N VAL A 294 -21.75 5.03 37.09
CA VAL A 294 -20.55 5.86 36.94
C VAL A 294 -20.34 6.31 35.50
N ALA A 295 -20.16 5.38 34.55
CA ALA A 295 -19.86 5.73 33.16
C ALA A 295 -21.10 6.22 32.41
N ILE A 296 -22.25 5.54 32.51
CA ILE A 296 -23.47 5.97 31.81
C ILE A 296 -24.01 7.28 32.39
N LYS A 297 -24.09 7.38 33.72
CA LYS A 297 -24.48 8.64 34.36
C LYS A 297 -23.54 9.78 33.98
N GLY A 298 -22.23 9.57 34.10
CA GLY A 298 -21.24 10.59 33.74
C GLY A 298 -21.25 10.95 32.25
N PHE A 299 -21.54 9.99 31.37
CA PHE A 299 -21.77 10.26 29.95
C PHE A 299 -22.86 11.30 29.77
N TRP A 300 -24.06 11.05 30.32
CA TRP A 300 -25.21 11.93 30.16
C TRP A 300 -25.06 13.26 30.91
N ASP A 301 -24.34 13.29 32.05
CA ASP A 301 -24.01 14.52 32.77
C ASP A 301 -23.05 15.42 31.95
N MET A 302 -22.15 14.82 31.16
CA MET A 302 -21.20 15.54 30.29
C MET A 302 -21.73 15.78 28.87
N TYR A 303 -22.74 15.02 28.42
CA TYR A 303 -23.18 15.02 27.03
C TYR A 303 -23.79 16.37 26.64
N ASP A 304 -23.21 16.96 25.59
CA ASP A 304 -23.63 18.24 25.05
C ASP A 304 -24.26 18.02 23.67
N PRO A 305 -25.60 18.05 23.55
CA PRO A 305 -26.30 17.78 22.29
C PRO A 305 -26.10 18.87 21.24
N GLU A 306 -25.65 20.07 21.61
CA GLU A 306 -25.30 21.14 20.66
C GLU A 306 -23.89 20.94 20.11
N GLY A 307 -22.99 20.40 20.93
CA GLY A 307 -21.60 20.17 20.57
C GLY A 307 -21.31 18.82 19.92
N TYR A 308 -22.09 17.79 20.22
CA TYR A 308 -21.86 16.42 19.74
C TYR A 308 -23.14 15.80 19.21
N SER A 309 -22.97 14.87 18.27
CA SER A 309 -24.06 14.06 17.74
C SER A 309 -23.76 12.57 17.92
N LEU A 310 -24.80 11.83 18.30
CA LEU A 310 -24.79 10.38 18.41
C LEU A 310 -25.37 9.75 17.15
N TRP A 311 -24.76 8.65 16.70
CA TRP A 311 -25.16 7.92 15.51
C TRP A 311 -25.12 6.42 15.76
N PHE A 312 -26.19 5.72 15.38
CA PHE A 312 -26.16 4.27 15.20
C PHE A 312 -25.59 3.95 13.81
N CYS A 313 -24.78 2.90 13.73
CA CYS A 313 -24.33 2.33 12.47
C CYS A 313 -24.63 0.83 12.41
N ASP A 314 -25.48 0.41 11.48
CA ASP A 314 -25.81 -0.99 11.25
C ASP A 314 -25.14 -1.46 9.95
N TYR A 315 -24.40 -2.58 9.98
CA TYR A 315 -23.72 -3.07 8.78
C TYR A 315 -24.72 -3.64 7.76
N LYS A 316 -24.63 -3.21 6.50
CA LYS A 316 -25.62 -3.53 5.45
C LYS A 316 -25.59 -4.98 4.97
N TYR A 317 -24.45 -5.66 5.11
CA TYR A 317 -24.21 -6.98 4.51
C TYR A 317 -23.97 -8.07 5.57
N ASN A 318 -24.78 -8.08 6.64
CA ASN A 318 -24.60 -9.04 7.74
C ASN A 318 -24.64 -10.50 7.26
N ASP A 319 -25.42 -10.82 6.22
CA ASP A 319 -25.50 -12.18 5.65
C ASP A 319 -24.16 -12.73 5.14
N GLU A 320 -23.20 -11.85 4.81
CA GLU A 320 -21.86 -12.24 4.37
C GLU A 320 -20.91 -12.58 5.53
N ASN A 321 -21.29 -12.28 6.77
CA ASN A 321 -20.46 -12.47 7.96
C ASN A 321 -20.62 -13.91 8.49
N THR A 322 -20.13 -14.89 7.74
CA THR A 322 -20.28 -16.31 8.07
C THR A 322 -19.19 -16.88 8.97
N VAL A 323 -18.11 -16.12 9.18
CA VAL A 323 -16.93 -16.58 9.92
C VAL A 323 -16.56 -15.55 10.98
N SER A 324 -16.65 -15.94 12.26
CA SER A 324 -16.48 -15.05 13.42
C SER A 324 -15.18 -14.27 13.38
N PHE A 325 -14.03 -14.94 13.24
CA PHE A 325 -12.72 -14.26 13.24
C PHE A 325 -12.57 -13.26 12.08
N VAL A 326 -13.19 -13.54 10.92
CA VAL A 326 -13.17 -12.63 9.77
C VAL A 326 -14.01 -11.39 10.07
N THR A 327 -15.20 -11.56 10.66
CA THR A 327 -16.06 -10.47 11.10
C THR A 327 -15.37 -9.59 12.15
N LEU A 328 -14.70 -10.20 13.14
CA LEU A 328 -13.92 -9.47 14.14
C LEU A 328 -12.78 -8.66 13.53
N ASN A 329 -12.08 -9.22 12.53
CA ASN A 329 -11.00 -8.53 11.82
C ASN A 329 -11.54 -7.38 10.94
N LYS A 330 -12.71 -7.55 10.31
CA LYS A 330 -13.38 -6.47 9.56
C LYS A 330 -13.68 -5.28 10.46
N VAL A 331 -14.29 -5.52 11.63
CA VAL A 331 -14.58 -4.46 12.62
C VAL A 331 -13.30 -3.80 13.12
N GLY A 332 -12.25 -4.60 13.40
CA GLY A 332 -10.94 -4.05 13.80
C GLY A 332 -10.31 -3.15 12.74
N GLY A 333 -10.38 -3.55 11.47
CA GLY A 333 -9.90 -2.74 10.35
C GLY A 333 -10.69 -1.44 10.19
N PHE A 334 -12.02 -1.48 10.36
CA PHE A 334 -12.85 -0.27 10.34
C PHE A 334 -12.42 0.72 11.42
N LEU A 335 -12.21 0.25 12.66
CA LEU A 335 -11.74 1.12 13.75
C LEU A 335 -10.35 1.73 13.49
N GLN A 336 -9.45 1.01 12.82
CA GLN A 336 -8.13 1.54 12.44
C GLN A 336 -8.24 2.63 11.36
N ARG A 337 -9.16 2.50 10.41
CA ARG A 337 -9.39 3.55 9.39
C ARG A 337 -10.05 4.79 9.98
N MET A 338 -10.79 4.63 11.07
CA MET A 338 -11.37 5.75 11.83
C MET A 338 -10.33 6.52 12.66
N ASP A 339 -9.05 6.13 12.69
CA ASP A 339 -8.01 6.73 13.55
C ASP A 339 -7.78 8.23 13.32
N LEU A 340 -7.98 8.69 12.08
CA LEU A 340 -8.01 10.11 11.71
C LEU A 340 -9.08 10.92 12.47
N ALA A 341 -10.13 10.26 12.95
CA ALA A 341 -11.19 10.84 13.78
C ALA A 341 -10.93 10.73 15.29
N ARG A 342 -9.82 10.11 15.73
CA ARG A 342 -9.59 9.79 17.15
C ARG A 342 -9.70 11.00 18.06
N LYS A 343 -9.22 12.17 17.64
CA LYS A 343 -9.33 13.42 18.41
C LYS A 343 -10.78 13.93 18.55
N TYR A 344 -11.67 13.58 17.63
CA TYR A 344 -13.01 14.17 17.49
C TYR A 344 -14.17 13.18 17.67
N ALA A 345 -13.86 11.90 17.90
CA ALA A 345 -14.86 10.85 17.98
C ALA A 345 -14.60 9.87 19.12
N PHE A 346 -15.70 9.26 19.58
CA PHE A 346 -15.72 8.05 20.39
C PHE A 346 -16.66 7.06 19.73
N GLY A 347 -16.29 5.79 19.69
CA GLY A 347 -17.06 4.77 18.98
C GLY A 347 -17.11 3.46 19.73
N LYS A 348 -18.16 2.69 19.48
CA LYS A 348 -18.32 1.35 20.02
C LYS A 348 -18.93 0.46 18.95
N MET A 349 -18.30 -0.68 18.71
CA MET A 349 -18.74 -1.67 17.71
C MET A 349 -18.99 -3.00 18.41
N LEU A 350 -20.19 -3.54 18.26
CA LEU A 350 -20.62 -4.83 18.77
C LEU A 350 -20.70 -5.84 17.63
N VAL A 351 -20.20 -7.04 17.87
CA VAL A 351 -20.43 -8.22 17.01
C VAL A 351 -21.35 -9.15 17.77
N ILE A 352 -22.52 -9.41 17.19
CA ILE A 352 -23.65 -10.05 17.85
C ILE A 352 -24.00 -11.34 17.09
N GLY A 353 -24.32 -12.39 17.84
CA GLY A 353 -24.69 -13.71 17.33
C GLY A 353 -23.77 -14.82 17.85
N SER A 354 -24.37 -15.96 18.22
CA SER A 354 -23.65 -17.17 18.62
C SER A 354 -23.26 -18.05 17.41
N GLU A 355 -23.97 -17.91 16.30
CA GLU A 355 -23.75 -18.63 15.05
C GLU A 355 -23.86 -17.67 13.85
N ALA A 356 -23.35 -18.09 12.70
CA ALA A 356 -23.44 -17.33 11.47
C ALA A 356 -24.89 -17.17 10.98
N PRO A 357 -25.26 -16.04 10.35
CA PRO A 357 -24.43 -14.85 10.11
C PRO A 357 -24.31 -13.91 11.31
N PHE A 358 -23.09 -13.39 11.56
CA PHE A 358 -22.82 -12.45 12.65
C PHE A 358 -23.25 -11.02 12.29
N LYS A 359 -23.99 -10.37 13.18
CA LYS A 359 -24.46 -9.00 13.01
C LYS A 359 -23.45 -8.01 13.56
N VAL A 360 -23.15 -6.97 12.79
CA VAL A 360 -22.28 -5.88 13.24
C VAL A 360 -23.10 -4.62 13.43
N LYS A 361 -23.08 -4.10 14.66
CA LYS A 361 -23.76 -2.86 15.05
C LYS A 361 -22.79 -1.93 15.74
N GLY A 362 -22.99 -0.63 15.65
CA GLY A 362 -22.15 0.33 16.33
C GLY A 362 -22.84 1.61 16.74
N LEU A 363 -22.18 2.31 17.65
CA LEU A 363 -22.56 3.57 18.23
C LEU A 363 -21.37 4.52 18.10
N TRP A 364 -21.60 5.69 17.52
CA TRP A 364 -20.57 6.71 17.34
C TRP A 364 -21.01 8.05 17.87
N LEU A 365 -20.13 8.68 18.62
CA LEU A 365 -20.21 10.06 19.07
C LEU A 365 -19.23 10.88 18.23
N PHE A 366 -19.73 11.82 17.44
CA PHE A 366 -18.91 12.73 16.64
C PHE A 366 -19.03 14.16 17.12
N ARG A 367 -17.93 14.90 17.05
CA ARG A 367 -17.93 16.35 17.26
C ARG A 367 -18.70 17.04 16.14
N GLY A 368 -19.68 17.87 16.51
CA GLY A 368 -20.58 18.56 15.59
C GLY A 368 -21.91 17.82 15.39
N GLN A 369 -22.76 18.38 14.52
CA GLN A 369 -24.12 17.88 14.30
C GLN A 369 -24.25 16.83 13.19
N GLU A 370 -23.19 16.67 12.40
CA GLU A 370 -23.10 15.77 11.27
C GLU A 370 -21.87 14.87 11.41
N ILE A 371 -21.87 13.75 10.69
CA ILE A 371 -20.67 12.93 10.56
C ILE A 371 -19.61 13.76 9.81
N PRO A 372 -18.41 13.95 10.37
CA PRO A 372 -17.41 14.80 9.75
C PRO A 372 -17.06 14.38 8.32
N GLN A 373 -17.14 15.32 7.36
CA GLN A 373 -16.98 15.02 5.94
C GLN A 373 -15.63 14.36 5.60
N PHE A 374 -14.54 14.76 6.26
CA PHE A 374 -13.24 14.14 6.06
C PHE A 374 -13.20 12.65 6.44
N ILE A 375 -14.10 12.20 7.33
CA ILE A 375 -14.26 10.77 7.65
C ILE A 375 -14.98 10.08 6.49
N ILE A 376 -16.00 10.71 5.91
CA ILE A 376 -16.75 10.17 4.77
C ILE A 376 -15.83 10.06 3.54
N ASP A 377 -14.98 11.06 3.31
CA ASP A 377 -14.10 11.11 2.14
C ASP A 377 -12.94 10.11 2.22
N GLU A 378 -12.40 9.87 3.42
CA GLU A 378 -11.22 9.02 3.62
C GLU A 378 -11.57 7.57 4.06
N CYS A 379 -12.72 7.36 4.71
CA CYS A 379 -13.17 6.05 5.18
C CYS A 379 -14.28 5.49 4.28
N TYR A 380 -13.90 4.78 3.22
CA TYR A 380 -14.84 4.16 2.28
C TYR A 380 -15.82 3.16 2.95
N ASP A 381 -15.45 2.60 4.10
CA ASP A 381 -16.31 1.70 4.87
C ASP A 381 -17.57 2.38 5.39
N MET A 382 -17.59 3.72 5.51
CA MET A 382 -18.77 4.47 5.95
C MET A 382 -19.99 4.16 5.09
N GLU A 383 -19.81 3.88 3.80
CA GLU A 383 -20.88 3.50 2.86
C GLU A 383 -21.43 2.08 3.10
N LEU A 384 -20.67 1.21 3.77
CA LEU A 384 -21.06 -0.16 4.08
C LEU A 384 -21.99 -0.24 5.30
N TYR A 385 -22.11 0.85 6.05
CA TYR A 385 -23.02 0.97 7.17
C TYR A 385 -24.21 1.87 6.83
N GLU A 386 -25.36 1.55 7.41
CA GLU A 386 -26.49 2.45 7.47
C GLU A 386 -26.36 3.30 8.73
N TRP A 387 -26.26 4.62 8.55
CA TRP A 387 -26.08 5.57 9.64
C TRP A 387 -27.41 6.24 9.99
N LYS A 388 -27.79 6.20 11.27
CA LYS A 388 -28.98 6.86 11.79
C LYS A 388 -28.61 7.73 12.96
N LYS A 389 -28.95 9.02 12.90
CA LYS A 389 -28.75 9.93 14.02
C LYS A 389 -29.64 9.49 15.17
N VAL A 390 -29.08 9.41 16.37
CA VAL A 390 -29.81 9.01 17.57
C VAL A 390 -30.74 10.15 17.99
N ASP A 391 -32.00 9.82 18.22
CA ASP A 391 -32.94 10.73 18.87
C ASP A 391 -32.84 10.55 20.39
N ILE A 392 -32.24 11.55 21.06
CA ILE A 392 -32.05 11.54 22.51
C ILE A 392 -33.35 11.77 23.30
N SER A 393 -34.42 12.21 22.63
CA SER A 393 -35.75 12.37 23.24
C SER A 393 -36.54 11.05 23.27
N ASP A 394 -36.11 10.06 22.47
CA ASP A 394 -36.64 8.72 22.48
C ASP A 394 -35.93 7.87 23.55
N GLU A 395 -36.64 7.59 24.65
CA GLU A 395 -36.12 6.80 25.76
C GLU A 395 -35.67 5.39 25.35
N ALA A 396 -36.26 4.80 24.30
CA ALA A 396 -35.84 3.49 23.81
C ALA A 396 -34.48 3.56 23.10
N GLN A 397 -34.25 4.61 22.30
CA GLN A 397 -32.95 4.84 21.67
C GLN A 397 -31.88 5.23 22.68
N LYS A 398 -32.24 6.06 23.66
CA LYS A 398 -31.37 6.42 24.78
C LYS A 398 -30.94 5.21 25.58
N GLU A 399 -31.87 4.30 25.84
CA GLU A 399 -31.56 3.03 26.49
C GLU A 399 -30.66 2.15 25.63
N ARG A 400 -30.92 2.05 24.32
CA ARG A 400 -30.03 1.35 23.39
C ARG A 400 -28.60 1.90 23.40
N VAL A 401 -28.43 3.23 23.48
CA VAL A 401 -27.12 3.87 23.66
C VAL A 401 -26.44 3.36 24.94
N ASN A 402 -27.16 3.33 26.06
CA ASN A 402 -26.61 2.85 27.35
C ASN A 402 -26.10 1.42 27.23
N GLN A 403 -26.93 0.54 26.67
CA GLN A 403 -26.63 -0.88 26.49
C GLN A 403 -25.39 -1.12 25.63
N MET A 404 -25.20 -0.30 24.58
CA MET A 404 -24.01 -0.39 23.73
C MET A 404 -22.75 0.11 24.43
N ILE A 405 -22.84 1.19 25.22
CA ILE A 405 -21.69 1.75 25.93
C ILE A 405 -21.21 0.78 27.03
N GLU A 406 -22.13 0.07 27.70
CA GLU A 406 -21.83 -0.86 28.80
C GLU A 406 -21.55 -2.31 28.39
N ASP A 407 -21.53 -2.62 27.09
CA ASP A 407 -21.36 -3.99 26.58
C ASP A 407 -22.40 -4.97 27.12
N GLN A 408 -23.67 -4.55 27.16
CA GLN A 408 -24.74 -5.39 27.70
C GLN A 408 -24.81 -6.73 26.98
N GLU A 409 -24.84 -7.81 27.75
CA GLU A 409 -25.04 -9.17 27.24
C GLU A 409 -26.23 -9.83 27.96
N PRO A 410 -27.23 -10.37 27.23
CA PRO A 410 -27.39 -10.35 25.78
C PRO A 410 -27.81 -8.95 25.26
N PHE A 411 -27.40 -8.61 24.03
CA PHE A 411 -27.77 -7.35 23.38
C PHE A 411 -28.89 -7.58 22.36
N GLU A 412 -30.01 -6.85 22.48
CA GLU A 412 -31.21 -7.02 21.64
C GLU A 412 -31.73 -8.49 21.60
N GLY A 413 -31.49 -9.26 22.67
CA GLY A 413 -31.91 -10.67 22.77
C GLY A 413 -30.97 -11.67 22.11
N GLU A 414 -29.82 -11.22 21.59
CA GLU A 414 -28.80 -12.08 20.97
C GLU A 414 -27.49 -12.05 21.78
N ALA A 415 -26.70 -13.14 21.70
CA ALA A 415 -25.42 -13.24 22.40
C ALA A 415 -24.41 -12.22 21.86
N LEU A 416 -23.64 -11.60 22.77
CA LEU A 416 -22.60 -10.65 22.39
C LEU A 416 -21.28 -11.40 22.20
N LEU A 417 -20.82 -11.48 20.95
CA LEU A 417 -19.59 -12.22 20.63
C LEU A 417 -18.33 -11.41 20.94
N ASP A 418 -18.33 -10.11 20.62
CA ASP A 418 -17.22 -9.20 20.91
C ASP A 418 -17.70 -7.75 20.91
N ALA A 419 -16.97 -6.90 21.65
CA ALA A 419 -17.26 -5.48 21.76
C ALA A 419 -15.97 -4.65 21.70
N LYS A 420 -15.80 -3.88 20.63
CA LYS A 420 -14.60 -3.07 20.38
C LYS A 420 -14.87 -1.59 20.59
N CYS A 421 -14.03 -0.95 21.39
CA CYS A 421 -14.11 0.49 21.68
C CYS A 421 -13.08 1.27 20.86
N PHE A 422 -13.53 2.39 20.30
CA PHE A 422 -12.73 3.40 19.63
C PHE A 422 -12.66 4.66 20.50
N LYS A 423 -11.46 5.02 20.94
CA LYS A 423 -11.20 6.16 21.82
C LYS A 423 -9.83 6.77 21.57
#